data_AF-A0A507CAR4-F1
#
_entry.id   AF-A0A507CAR4-F1
#
_cell.length_a   1.000
_cell.length_b   1.000
_cell.length_c   1.000
_cell.angle_alpha   90.00
_cell.angle_beta   90.00
_cell.angle_gamma   90.00
#
_symmetry.space_group_name_H-M   'P 1'
#
loop_
_entity.id
_entity.type
_entity.pdbx_description
1 polymer ?
#
loop_
_entity_poly.entity_id
_entity_poly.type
_entity_poly.pdbx_seq_one_letter_code
_entity_poly.pdbx_strand_id
1 'polypeptide(L)' 'MSSPRRSEMQKIGTSALRMYGDQIMQIAEALYSRGILSYPRTETQVFDEGLELRALIEKQVVDPA' A
#
# COMPACT_ATOMS: atom_id res chain seq x y z
N MET A 1 18.59 2.30 -21.18
CA MET A 1 17.31 2.18 -20.46
C MET A 1 17.57 2.41 -18.99
N SER A 2 17.07 3.51 -18.42
CA SER A 2 17.15 3.75 -16.97
C SER A 2 16.12 2.84 -16.28
N SER A 3 16.55 2.10 -15.26
CA SER A 3 15.66 1.22 -14.50
C SER A 3 14.61 2.08 -13.78
N PRO A 4 13.30 1.77 -13.87
CA PRO A 4 12.27 2.57 -13.23
C PRO A 4 12.49 2.64 -11.71
N ARG A 5 12.31 3.83 -11.11
CA ARG A 5 12.42 4.00 -9.65
C ARG A 5 11.31 3.18 -8.97
N ARG A 6 11.69 2.28 -8.08
CA ARG A 6 10.75 1.50 -7.25
C ARG A 6 10.07 2.40 -6.22
N SER A 7 8.77 2.20 -6.00
CA SER A 7 8.04 2.85 -4.90
C SER A 7 8.56 2.36 -3.54
N GLU A 8 8.32 3.13 -2.48
CA GLU A 8 8.66 2.71 -1.11
C GLU A 8 8.00 1.37 -0.73
N MET A 9 6.74 1.17 -1.13
CA MET A 9 6.04 -0.11 -0.95
C MET A 9 6.81 -1.28 -1.57
N GLN A 10 7.30 -1.14 -2.81
CA GLN A 10 8.07 -2.20 -3.45
C GLN A 10 9.45 -2.40 -2.79
N LYS A 11 10.11 -1.33 -2.35
CA LYS A 11 11.39 -1.41 -1.64
C LYS A 11 11.23 -2.18 -0.32
N ILE A 12 10.23 -1.82 0.50
CA ILE A 12 9.93 -2.47 1.78
C ILE A 12 9.46 -3.91 1.56
N GLY A 13 8.55 -4.15 0.62
CA GLY A 13 8.07 -5.51 0.33
C GLY A 13 9.20 -6.45 -0.14
N THR A 14 10.15 -5.93 -0.91
CA THR A 14 11.33 -6.72 -1.32
C THR A 14 12.21 -7.06 -0.12
N SER A 15 12.48 -6.11 0.78
CA SER A 15 13.39 -6.34 1.91
C SER A 15 12.75 -7.14 3.05
N ALA A 16 11.49 -6.84 3.40
CA ALA A 16 10.79 -7.44 4.53
C ALA A 16 10.11 -8.77 4.17
N LEU A 17 9.52 -8.87 2.98
CA LEU A 17 8.70 -10.02 2.58
C LEU A 17 9.38 -10.90 1.52
N ARG A 18 10.56 -10.49 1.01
CA ARG A 18 11.32 -11.20 -0.03
C ARG A 18 10.52 -11.45 -1.32
N MET A 19 9.62 -10.52 -1.66
CA MET A 19 8.81 -10.59 -2.88
C MET A 19 9.42 -9.77 -4.03
N TYR A 20 9.18 -10.20 -5.27
CA TYR A 20 9.54 -9.42 -6.45
C TYR A 20 8.61 -8.21 -6.62
N GLY A 21 9.12 -7.12 -7.22
CA GLY A 21 8.37 -5.86 -7.40
C GLY A 21 7.02 -6.06 -8.13
N ASP A 22 7.02 -6.84 -9.22
CA ASP A 22 5.80 -7.11 -9.99
C ASP A 22 4.76 -7.89 -9.18
N GLN A 23 5.21 -8.88 -8.39
CA GLN A 23 4.35 -9.65 -7.50
C GLN A 23 3.72 -8.75 -6.43
N ILE A 24 4.48 -7.81 -5.86
CA ILE A 24 3.98 -6.84 -4.88
C ILE A 24 2.87 -5.98 -5.52
N MET A 25 3.08 -5.48 -6.74
CA MET A 25 2.09 -4.66 -7.42
C MET A 25 0.81 -5.43 -7.77
N GLN A 26 0.94 -6.68 -8.23
CA GLN A 26 -0.23 -7.54 -8.50
C GLN A 26 -1.06 -7.79 -7.24
N ILE A 27 -0.41 -8.10 -6.12
CA ILE A 27 -1.09 -8.29 -4.83
C ILE A 27 -1.76 -6.98 -4.38
N ALA A 28 -1.07 -5.85 -4.49
CA ALA A 28 -1.62 -4.56 -4.11
C ALA A 28 -2.86 -4.18 -4.95
N GLU A 29 -2.85 -4.44 -6.26
CA GLU A 29 -4.02 -4.24 -7.13
C GLU A 29 -5.20 -5.14 -6.76
N ALA A 30 -4.92 -6.40 -6.39
CA ALA A 30 -5.95 -7.31 -5.91
C ALA A 30 -6.58 -6.83 -4.58
N LEU A 31 -5.78 -6.28 -3.67
CA LEU A 31 -6.26 -5.71 -2.41
C LEU A 31 -7.05 -4.41 -2.62
N TYR A 32 -6.61 -3.56 -3.56
CA TYR A 32 -7.39 -2.38 -4.00
C TYR A 32 -8.76 -2.77 -4.55
N SER A 33 -8.80 -3.79 -5.42
CA SER A 33 -10.06 -4.29 -6.00
C SER A 33 -11.03 -4.83 -4.94
N ARG A 34 -10.52 -5.26 -3.79
CA ARG A 34 -11.29 -5.73 -2.64
C ARG A 34 -11.66 -4.61 -1.64
N GLY A 35 -11.25 -3.36 -1.90
CA GLY A 35 -11.48 -2.22 -1.01
C GLY A 35 -10.64 -2.25 0.27
N ILE A 36 -9.54 -2.99 0.31
CA ILE A 36 -8.70 -3.17 1.51
C ILE A 36 -7.65 -2.05 1.63
N LEU A 37 -7.11 -1.58 0.51
CA LEU A 37 -6.15 -0.47 0.46
C LEU A 37 -6.50 0.52 -0.66
N SER A 38 -5.99 1.74 -0.56
CA SER A 38 -6.13 2.78 -1.59
C SER A 38 -5.29 2.48 -2.82
N TYR A 39 -5.56 3.16 -3.94
CA TYR A 39 -4.92 2.87 -5.23
C TYR A 39 -3.37 2.82 -5.14
N PRO A 40 -2.72 1.68 -5.46
CA PRO A 40 -1.32 1.41 -5.09
C PRO A 40 -0.27 2.05 -6.01
N ARG A 41 -0.70 2.70 -7.09
CA ARG A 41 0.17 3.40 -8.05
C ARG A 41 0.01 4.91 -7.85
N THR A 42 0.56 5.41 -6.75
CA THR A 42 0.54 6.83 -6.41
C THR A 42 1.94 7.33 -6.04
N GLU A 43 2.22 8.60 -6.35
CA GLU A 43 3.41 9.33 -5.89
C GLU A 43 3.11 10.16 -4.63
N THR A 44 1.84 10.23 -4.23
CA THR A 44 1.38 10.97 -3.05
C THR A 44 1.94 10.34 -1.78
N GLN A 45 2.66 11.15 -1.00
CA GLN A 45 3.27 10.75 0.28
C GLN A 45 2.63 11.46 1.49
N VAL A 46 1.61 12.28 1.25
CA VAL A 46 0.93 13.09 2.27
C VAL A 46 -0.56 12.80 2.20
N PHE A 47 -1.19 12.63 3.35
CA PHE A 47 -2.65 12.48 3.41
C PHE A 47 -3.33 13.82 3.11
N ASP A 48 -4.46 13.76 2.40
CA ASP A 48 -5.31 14.93 2.19
C ASP A 48 -5.85 15.45 3.54
N GLU A 49 -5.98 16.77 3.69
CA GLU A 49 -6.49 17.38 4.93
C GLU A 49 -7.92 16.93 5.27
N GLY A 50 -8.73 16.61 4.26
CA GLY A 50 -10.10 16.13 4.43
C GLY A 50 -10.22 14.61 4.63
N LEU A 51 -9.10 13.87 4.69
CA LEU A 51 -9.14 12.43 4.91
C LEU A 51 -9.43 12.13 6.39
N GLU A 52 -10.57 11.50 6.66
CA GLU A 52 -10.98 11.06 8.00
C GLU A 52 -10.13 9.87 8.51
N LEU A 53 -8.88 10.15 8.88
CA LEU A 53 -7.91 9.15 9.36
C LEU A 53 -8.43 8.39 10.59
N ARG A 54 -9.17 9.06 11.48
CA ARG A 54 -9.69 8.44 12.69
C ARG A 54 -10.71 7.34 12.38
N ALA A 55 -11.58 7.57 11.41
CA ALA A 55 -12.53 6.55 10.94
C ALA A 55 -11.83 5.34 10.29
N LEU A 56 -10.66 5.54 9.65
CA LEU A 56 -9.86 4.43 9.10
C LEU A 56 -9.21 3.61 10.20
N ILE A 57 -8.68 4.26 11.24
CA ILE A 57 -8.08 3.60 12.41
C ILE A 57 -9.14 2.75 13.13
N GLU A 58 -10.32 3.31 13.38
CA GLU A 58 -11.42 2.64 14.08
C GLU A 58 -11.87 1.34 13.39
N LYS A 59 -11.67 1.20 12.07
CA LYS A 59 -11.94 -0.06 11.36
C LYS A 59 -10.94 -1.18 11.67
N GLN A 60 -9.77 -0.86 12.20
CA GLN A 60 -8.66 -1.81 12.41
C GLN A 60 -8.44 -2.15 13.89
N VAL A 61 -9.17 -1.55 14.82
CA VAL A 61 -8.95 -1.76 16.27
C VAL A 61 -9.48 -3.09 16.81
N VAL A 62 -10.22 -3.85 16.00
CA VAL A 62 -10.96 -5.04 16.43
C VAL A 62 -10.18 -6.34 16.16
N ASP A 63 -8.86 -6.31 16.28
CA ASP A 63 -8.05 -7.53 16.17
C ASP A 63 -8.23 -8.40 17.42
N PRO A 64 -8.78 -9.62 17.32
CA PRO A 64 -8.85 -10.52 18.47
C PRO A 64 -7.43 -11.03 18.80
N ALA A 65 -7.00 -10.76 20.04
CA ALA A 65 -5.74 -11.25 20.60
C ALA A 65 -5.67 -12.78 20.73
#